data_AF-A0A9Q0KEH3-F1
#
_entry.id   AF-A0A9Q0KEH3-F1
#
_cell.length_a   1.000
_cell.length_b   1.000
_cell.length_c   1.000
_cell.angle_alpha   90.00
_cell.angle_beta   90.00
_cell.angle_gamma   90.00
#
_symmetry.space_group_name_H-M   'P 1'
#
loop_
_entity.id
_entity.type
_entity.pdbx_description
1 polymer ?
#
loop_
_entity_poly.entity_id
_entity_poly.type
_entity_poly.pdbx_seq_one_letter_code
_entity_poly.pdbx_strand_id
1 'polypeptide(L)'
;MAIVRGELYVLSHGVIFKRDKEQWLRKMVAAAPASALYFESRIGFGMIELGDELYVIGGVIGPSRWNVDVNPLSDVDVLTVGMDRPTWHLASPMTQCCTWVCAVEDLMLLCLRFC
;
A
#
# COMPACT_ATOMS: atom_id res chain seq x y z
N MET A 1 1.11 -7.57 -1.91
CA MET A 1 -0.24 -8.18 -2.01
C MET A 1 -0.68 -8.53 -0.61
N ALA A 2 -1.98 -8.54 -0.32
CA ALA A 2 -2.50 -8.82 1.02
C ALA A 2 -3.86 -9.50 0.88
N ILE A 3 -4.21 -10.34 1.84
CA ILE A 3 -5.53 -10.98 1.90
C ILE A 3 -6.35 -10.18 2.91
N VAL A 4 -7.62 -9.89 2.65
CA VAL A 4 -8.52 -9.30 3.66
C VAL A 4 -9.81 -10.07 3.66
N ARG A 5 -10.23 -10.57 4.83
CA ARG A 5 -11.44 -11.43 4.96
C ARG A 5 -11.45 -12.60 3.96
N GLY A 6 -10.29 -13.17 3.64
CA GLY A 6 -10.15 -14.28 2.71
C GLY A 6 -10.11 -13.91 1.23
N GLU A 7 -10.18 -12.62 0.88
CA GLU A 7 -10.13 -12.11 -0.49
C GLU A 7 -8.75 -11.50 -0.80
N LEU A 8 -8.20 -11.75 -1.99
CA LEU A 8 -6.86 -11.28 -2.34
C LEU A 8 -6.90 -9.87 -2.95
N TYR A 9 -6.20 -8.94 -2.32
CA TYR A 9 -6.01 -7.57 -2.81
C TYR A 9 -4.60 -7.40 -3.38
N VAL A 10 -4.54 -6.82 -4.58
CA VAL A 10 -3.30 -6.56 -5.32
C VAL A 10 -3.28 -5.10 -5.74
N LEU A 11 -2.27 -4.37 -5.28
CA LEU A 11 -1.97 -3.02 -5.75
C LEU A 11 -1.08 -3.11 -7.00
N SER A 12 -1.52 -2.52 -8.09
CA SER A 12 -0.76 -2.46 -9.35
C SER A 12 -1.07 -1.13 -10.06
N HIS A 13 -0.02 -0.41 -10.47
CA HIS A 13 -0.14 0.89 -11.14
C HIS A 13 -1.08 1.89 -10.44
N GLY A 14 -1.00 1.98 -9.10
CA GLY A 14 -1.87 2.88 -8.31
C GLY A 14 -3.34 2.46 -8.23
N VAL A 15 -3.67 1.24 -8.62
CA VAL A 15 -5.02 0.69 -8.53
C VAL A 15 -5.02 -0.56 -7.67
N ILE A 16 -5.97 -0.64 -6.74
CA ILE A 16 -6.19 -1.86 -5.96
C ILE A 16 -7.25 -2.72 -6.65
N PHE A 17 -6.81 -3.91 -7.03
CA PHE A 17 -7.64 -4.98 -7.59
C PHE A 17 -7.97 -5.98 -6.51
N LYS A 18 -9.24 -6.34 -6.39
CA LYS A 18 -9.68 -7.52 -5.67
C LYS A 18 -9.77 -8.68 -6.65
N ARG A 19 -9.14 -9.80 -6.30
CA ARG A 19 -9.27 -11.08 -6.98
C ARG A 19 -10.29 -11.90 -6.22
N ASP A 20 -11.46 -12.06 -6.82
CA ASP A 20 -12.52 -12.91 -6.31
C ASP A 20 -12.10 -14.38 -6.51
N LYS A 21 -12.32 -15.23 -5.50
CA LYS A 21 -11.95 -16.65 -5.56
C LYS A 21 -12.84 -17.45 -6.51
N GLU A 22 -14.05 -16.97 -6.78
CA GLU A 22 -15.08 -17.71 -7.52
C GLU A 22 -15.13 -17.29 -8.99
N GLN A 23 -14.69 -16.07 -9.30
CA GLN A 23 -14.61 -15.57 -10.66
C GLN A 23 -13.20 -15.02 -10.90
N TRP A 24 -12.54 -15.48 -11.97
CA TRP A 24 -11.27 -14.95 -12.50
C TRP A 24 -11.27 -13.44 -12.83
N LEU A 25 -12.37 -12.74 -12.54
CA LEU A 25 -12.59 -11.33 -12.72
C LEU A 25 -11.79 -10.52 -11.69
N ARG A 26 -10.97 -9.60 -12.20
CA ARG A 26 -10.33 -8.56 -11.39
C ARG A 26 -11.33 -7.43 -11.22
N LYS A 27 -11.89 -7.26 -10.02
CA LYS A 27 -12.73 -6.10 -9.71
C LYS A 27 -11.85 -4.98 -9.18
N MET A 28 -11.89 -3.82 -9.83
CA MET A 28 -11.27 -2.60 -9.28
C MET A 28 -12.04 -2.21 -8.01
N VAL A 29 -11.33 -2.08 -6.90
CA VAL A 29 -11.93 -1.72 -5.59
C VAL A 29 -11.80 -0.23 -5.35
N ALA A 30 -10.60 0.30 -5.52
CA ALA A 30 -10.32 1.70 -5.33
C ALA A 30 -9.21 2.14 -6.29
N ALA A 31 -9.40 3.33 -6.86
CA ALA A 31 -8.28 4.12 -7.34
C ALA A 31 -7.54 4.68 -6.12
N ALA A 32 -6.22 4.79 -6.19
CA ALA A 32 -5.45 5.47 -5.15
C ALA A 32 -5.91 6.96 -5.01
N PRO A 33 -5.70 7.61 -3.85
CA PRO A 33 -6.17 8.98 -3.56
C PRO A 33 -5.49 10.04 -4.45
N ALA A 34 -5.74 11.35 -4.35
CA ALA A 34 -5.04 12.35 -5.20
C ALA A 34 -3.49 12.35 -5.02
N SER A 35 -3.00 11.84 -3.89
CA SER A 35 -1.61 11.44 -3.63
C SER A 35 -1.14 10.22 -4.47
N ALA A 36 -2.01 9.66 -5.34
CA ALA A 36 -1.80 8.51 -6.21
C ALA A 36 -0.81 8.72 -7.35
N LEU A 37 -0.52 9.97 -7.72
CA LEU A 37 0.53 10.21 -8.71
C LEU A 37 1.86 9.58 -8.25
N TYR A 38 2.07 9.47 -6.93
CA TYR A 38 3.20 8.76 -6.35
C TYR A 38 3.09 7.24 -6.56
N PHE A 39 1.90 6.66 -6.52
CA PHE A 39 1.70 5.21 -6.59
C PHE A 39 1.96 4.59 -7.96
N GLU A 40 1.83 5.34 -9.05
CA GLU A 40 2.21 4.84 -10.38
C GLU A 40 3.74 4.68 -10.50
N SER A 41 4.50 5.52 -9.78
CA SER A 41 5.97 5.52 -9.76
C SER A 41 6.58 4.94 -8.48
N ARG A 42 5.75 4.47 -7.54
CA ARG A 42 6.17 3.89 -6.26
C ARG A 42 6.57 2.44 -6.49
N ILE A 43 7.84 2.15 -6.25
CA ILE A 43 8.41 0.81 -6.33
C ILE A 43 8.89 0.36 -4.94
N GLY A 44 8.95 -0.95 -4.70
CA GLY A 44 9.50 -1.51 -3.46
C GLY A 44 8.72 -1.13 -2.19
N PHE A 45 7.41 -0.91 -2.29
CA PHE A 45 6.54 -0.66 -1.14
C PHE A 45 6.09 -1.97 -0.48
N GLY A 46 5.82 -1.91 0.82
CA GLY A 46 5.18 -2.97 1.58
C GLY A 46 3.66 -2.84 1.55
N MET A 47 2.95 -3.96 1.59
CA MET A 47 1.49 -3.96 1.77
C MET A 47 1.07 -5.08 2.71
N ILE A 48 0.30 -4.74 3.75
CA ILE A 48 -0.14 -5.66 4.81
C ILE A 48 -1.62 -5.46 5.12
N GLU A 49 -2.30 -6.54 5.53
CA GLU A 49 -3.64 -6.51 6.11
C GLU A 49 -3.56 -6.29 7.62
N LEU A 50 -4.42 -5.41 8.14
CA LEU A 50 -4.73 -5.37 9.57
C LEU A 50 -6.25 -5.26 9.73
N GLY A 51 -6.89 -6.36 10.12
CA GLY A 51 -8.35 -6.40 10.27
C GLY A 51 -9.07 -6.16 8.94
N ASP A 52 -9.79 -5.03 8.84
CA ASP A 52 -10.55 -4.66 7.63
C ASP A 52 -9.85 -3.59 6.78
N GLU A 53 -8.57 -3.37 7.06
CA GLU A 53 -7.77 -2.28 6.50
C GLU A 53 -6.51 -2.81 5.82
N LEU A 54 -6.13 -2.14 4.74
CA LEU A 54 -4.93 -2.40 3.98
C LEU A 54 -3.96 -1.26 4.20
N TYR A 55 -2.78 -1.58 4.70
CA TYR A 55 -1.71 -0.61 4.92
C TYR A 55 -0.72 -0.72 3.77
N VAL A 56 -0.40 0.40 3.13
CA VAL A 56 0.66 0.52 2.14
C VAL A 56 1.77 1.38 2.73
N ILE A 57 2.94 0.78 2.90
CA ILE A 57 4.01 1.33 3.73
C ILE A 57 5.26 1.55 2.88
N GLY A 58 5.83 2.76 2.99
CA GLY A 58 7.15 3.10 2.49
C GLY A 58 7.37 2.84 1.00
N GLY A 59 8.55 2.38 0.60
CA GLY A 59 8.91 2.25 -0.82
C GLY A 59 9.56 3.51 -1.35
N VAL A 60 9.71 3.58 -2.66
CA VAL A 60 10.59 4.53 -3.30
C VAL A 60 9.92 5.08 -4.54
N ILE A 61 9.95 6.40 -4.71
CA ILE A 61 9.56 7.00 -5.98
C ILE A 61 10.76 6.88 -6.91
N GLY A 62 10.62 6.05 -7.94
CA GLY A 62 11.65 5.91 -8.97
C GLY A 62 11.84 7.21 -9.76
N PRO A 63 12.99 7.39 -10.43
CA PRO A 63 13.20 8.55 -11.27
C PRO A 63 12.13 8.56 -12.35
N SER A 64 11.31 9.61 -12.37
CA SER A 64 10.49 9.93 -13.54
C SER A 64 11.41 10.16 -14.75
N ARG A 65 10.85 10.38 -15.95
CA ARG A 65 11.58 10.57 -17.23
C ARG A 65 12.73 11.61 -17.20
N TRP A 66 12.91 12.34 -16.10
CA TRP A 66 13.90 13.36 -15.85
C TRP A 66 15.09 12.99 -14.93
N ASN A 67 15.35 11.70 -14.62
CA ASN A 67 16.50 11.30 -13.78
C ASN A 67 16.58 12.07 -12.44
N VAL A 68 15.42 12.36 -11.84
CA VAL A 68 15.34 13.05 -10.55
C VAL A 68 15.58 12.04 -9.43
N ASP A 69 16.18 12.51 -8.34
CA ASP A 69 16.55 11.74 -7.15
C ASP A 69 15.54 10.67 -6.73
N VAL A 70 16.10 9.54 -6.30
CA VAL A 70 15.37 8.41 -5.75
C VAL A 70 14.90 8.78 -4.34
N ASN A 71 13.62 9.13 -4.21
CA ASN A 71 13.07 9.58 -2.93
C ASN A 71 12.49 8.40 -2.15
N PRO A 72 13.07 8.02 -1.00
CA PRO A 72 12.46 7.05 -0.11
C PRO A 72 11.22 7.67 0.55
N LEU A 73 10.13 6.91 0.59
CA LEU A 73 8.90 7.27 1.27
C LEU A 73 8.90 6.66 2.67
N SER A 74 8.48 7.46 3.65
CA SER A 74 8.15 7.02 5.01
C SER A 74 6.63 7.04 5.26
N ASP A 75 5.85 7.48 4.27
CA ASP A 75 4.41 7.59 4.36
C ASP A 75 3.74 6.21 4.49
N VAL A 76 2.68 6.20 5.29
CA VAL A 76 1.81 5.04 5.49
C VAL A 76 0.40 5.42 5.03
N ASP A 77 -0.03 4.81 3.93
CA ASP A 77 -1.38 4.98 3.41
C ASP A 77 -2.25 3.81 3.88
N VAL A 78 -3.47 4.10 4.33
CA VAL A 78 -4.42 3.10 4.80
C VAL A 78 -5.67 3.12 3.93
N LEU A 79 -6.08 1.95 3.45
CA LEU A 79 -7.33 1.74 2.74
C LEU A 79 -8.25 0.84 3.57
N THR A 80 -9.33 1.42 4.09
CA THR A 80 -10.39 0.66 4.75
C THR A 80 -11.28 0.01 3.69
N VAL A 81 -11.28 -1.33 3.61
CA VAL A 81 -12.07 -2.09 2.61
C VAL A 81 -13.30 -2.78 3.21
N GLY A 82 -13.44 -2.78 4.53
CA GLY A 82 -14.61 -3.36 5.23
C GLY A 82 -15.90 -2.53 5.15
N MET A 83 -15.85 -1.34 4.54
CA MET A 83 -17.00 -0.45 4.36
C MET A 83 -17.55 -0.52 2.93
N ASP A 84 -18.82 -0.15 2.75
CA ASP A 84 -19.49 -0.11 1.43
C ASP A 84 -18.73 0.73 0.39
N ARG A 85 -17.99 1.74 0.86
CA ARG A 85 -17.10 2.57 0.05
C ARG A 85 -15.67 2.49 0.60
N PRO A 86 -14.72 1.97 -0.19
CA PRO A 86 -13.32 1.95 0.22
C PRO A 86 -12.79 3.37 0.33
N THR A 87 -12.20 3.69 1.48
CA THR A 87 -11.73 5.05 1.79
C THR A 87 -10.25 5.02 2.11
N TRP A 88 -9.52 5.93 1.45
CA TRP A 88 -8.11 6.16 1.71
C TRP A 88 -7.92 7.23 2.78
N HIS A 89 -6.99 6.99 3.70
CA HIS A 89 -6.53 7.98 4.65
C HIS A 89 -5.03 7.80 4.93
N LEU A 90 -4.36 8.88 5.30
CA LEU A 90 -2.94 8.85 5.66
C LEU A 90 -2.82 8.55 7.15
N ALA A 91 -1.96 7.60 7.52
CA ALA A 91 -1.59 7.32 8.90
C ALA A 91 -0.29 8.05 9.28
N SER A 92 0.09 7.94 10.56
CA SER A 92 1.36 8.48 11.06
C SER A 92 2.53 7.90 10.25
N PRO A 93 3.44 8.74 9.71
CA PRO A 93 4.57 8.26 8.92
C PRO A 93 5.52 7.43 9.78
N MET A 94 6.21 6.48 9.16
CA MET A 94 7.19 5.65 9.87
C MET A 94 8.36 6.50 10.36
N THR A 95 8.57 6.52 11.67
CA THR A 95 9.65 7.28 12.30
C THR A 95 10.94 6.47 12.46
N GLN A 96 10.84 5.14 12.55
CA GLN A 96 11.99 4.27 12.88
C GLN A 96 12.49 3.42 11.70
N CYS A 97 11.66 3.20 10.69
CA CYS A 97 11.90 2.22 9.65
C CYS A 97 12.00 2.87 8.26
N CYS A 98 12.91 3.83 8.09
CA CYS A 98 13.04 4.61 6.85
C CYS A 98 13.80 3.87 5.72
N THR A 99 14.22 2.62 5.95
CA THR A 99 15.01 1.84 4.99
C THR A 99 14.18 0.76 4.31
N TRP A 100 14.56 0.41 3.07
CA TRP A 100 13.97 -0.59 2.16
C TRP A 100 13.76 -2.01 2.74
N VAL A 101 14.18 -2.28 3.97
CA VAL A 101 14.24 -3.61 4.61
C VAL A 101 12.94 -4.00 5.35
N CYS A 102 11.88 -3.17 5.30
CA CYS A 102 10.64 -3.44 6.04
C CYS A 102 9.71 -4.50 5.41
N ALA A 103 10.19 -5.24 4.39
CA ALA A 103 9.36 -6.08 3.54
C ALA A 103 8.98 -7.46 4.14
N VAL A 104 9.30 -7.72 5.41
CA VAL A 104 8.90 -8.94 6.12
C VAL A 104 7.68 -8.62 6.98
N GLU A 105 6.60 -9.42 6.90
CA GLU A 105 5.34 -9.17 7.63
C GLU A 105 5.57 -8.90 9.12
N ASP A 106 6.44 -9.69 9.77
CA ASP A 106 6.82 -9.50 11.18
C ASP A 106 7.50 -8.16 11.46
N LEU A 107 8.34 -7.67 10.55
CA LEU A 107 9.05 -6.40 10.70
C LEU A 107 8.11 -5.22 10.41
N MET A 108 7.15 -5.39 9.51
CA MET A 108 6.15 -4.38 9.16
C MET A 108 5.16 -4.14 10.31
N LEU A 109 4.70 -5.22 10.95
CA LEU A 109 3.91 -5.17 12.19
C LEU A 109 4.68 -4.49 13.34
N LEU A 110 5.99 -4.74 13.43
CA LEU A 110 6.83 -4.07 14.41
C LEU A 110 6.91 -2.56 14.12
N CYS A 111 7.15 -2.15 12.88
CA CYS A 111 7.21 -0.73 12.51
C CYS A 111 5.86 -0.02 12.74
N LEU A 112 4.72 -0.66 12.49
CA LEU A 112 3.39 -0.11 12.81
C LEU A 112 3.16 0.08 14.31
N ARG A 113 3.75 -0.76 15.17
CA ARG A 113 3.66 -0.60 16.63
C ARG A 113 4.47 0.57 17.20
N PHE A 114 5.44 1.07 16.45
CA PHE A 114 6.32 2.18 16.86
C PHE A 114 5.99 3.51 16.15
N CYS A 115 4.88 3.57 15.39
CA CYS A 115 4.30 4.80 14.85
C CYS A 115 3.44 5.57 15.88
#